data_AF-A0A443RW10-F1
#
_entry.id   AF-A0A443RW10-F1
#
_cell.length_a   1.000
_cell.length_b   1.000
_cell.length_c   1.000
_cell.angle_alpha   90.00
_cell.angle_beta   90.00
_cell.angle_gamma   90.00
#
_symmetry.space_group_name_H-M   'P 1'
#
loop_
_entity.id
_entity.type
_entity.pdbx_description
1 polymer ?
#
loop_
_entity_poly.entity_id
_entity_poly.type
_entity_poly.pdbx_seq_one_letter_code
_entity_poly.pdbx_strand_id
1 'polypeptide(L)'
;MSLIICFLSCLLIIFAVENSTGKTNQNEQYCKSAQIIAKSVNESVNPCDNFYRFSCDKWKSKHTIAVDRSRVNLFTMVADAMQTQIIKVLNSTLVKGEATAKLRTLYDECMDI
;
A
#
# COMPACT_ATOMS: atom_id res chain seq x y z
N MET A 1 4.83 1.23 54.14
CA MET A 1 3.90 0.41 53.34
C MET A 1 3.24 1.16 52.18
N SER A 2 2.71 2.38 52.36
CA SER A 2 1.90 3.08 51.33
C SER A 2 2.63 3.41 50.01
N LEU A 3 3.94 3.68 50.05
CA LEU A 3 4.76 3.95 48.85
C LEU A 3 4.96 2.70 47.96
N ILE A 4 5.12 1.54 48.60
CA ILE A 4 5.33 0.26 47.88
C ILE A 4 4.04 -0.15 47.16
N ILE A 5 2.89 0.09 47.80
CA ILE A 5 1.57 -0.19 47.21
C ILE A 5 1.32 0.69 45.99
N CYS A 6 1.66 1.98 46.04
CA CYS A 6 1.58 2.87 44.87
C CYS A 6 2.48 2.43 43.72
N PHE A 7 3.69 1.98 44.03
CA PHE A 7 4.63 1.53 43.01
C PHE A 7 4.13 0.27 42.29
N LEU A 8 3.65 -0.71 43.06
CA LEU A 8 3.06 -1.93 42.51
C LEU A 8 1.78 -1.66 41.71
N SER A 9 0.92 -0.75 42.19
CA SER A 9 -0.28 -0.35 41.43
C SER A 9 0.09 0.34 40.12
N CYS A 10 1.11 1.21 40.12
CA CYS A 10 1.60 1.86 38.90
C CYS A 10 2.15 0.83 37.89
N LEU A 11 2.95 -0.14 38.33
CA LEU A 11 3.48 -1.18 37.46
C LEU A 11 2.37 -2.05 36.86
N LEU A 12 1.35 -2.42 37.64
CA LEU A 12 0.19 -3.16 37.15
C LEU A 12 -0.61 -2.34 36.12
N ILE A 13 -0.78 -1.04 36.34
CA ILE A 13 -1.47 -0.14 35.40
C ILE A 13 -0.65 -0.02 34.10
N ILE A 14 0.67 0.16 34.18
CA ILE A 14 1.54 0.25 32.99
C ILE A 14 1.47 -1.05 32.17
N PHE A 15 1.59 -2.21 32.83
CA PHE A 15 1.50 -3.51 32.17
C PHE A 15 0.11 -3.76 31.54
N ALA A 16 -0.96 -3.33 32.22
CA ALA A 16 -2.32 -3.42 31.68
C ALA A 16 -2.53 -2.49 30.47
N VAL A 17 -1.93 -1.29 30.48
CA VAL A 17 -2.01 -0.32 29.37
C VAL A 17 -1.26 -0.83 28.13
N GLU A 18 -0.04 -1.38 28.29
CA GLU A 18 0.72 -1.98 27.18
C GLU A 18 -0.08 -3.10 26.48
N ASN A 19 -0.75 -3.94 27.26
CA ASN A 19 -1.58 -5.03 26.74
C ASN A 19 -2.89 -4.54 26.06
N SER A 20 -3.34 -3.32 26.40
CA SER A 20 -4.54 -2.69 25.84
C SER A 20 -4.26 -1.96 24.51
N THR A 21 -3.05 -1.40 24.37
CA THR A 21 -2.65 -0.69 23.13
C THR A 21 -2.40 -1.61 21.93
N GLY A 22 -2.28 -2.93 22.14
CA GLY A 22 -1.95 -3.91 21.10
C GLY A 22 -3.14 -4.64 20.46
N LYS A 23 -4.39 -4.42 20.92
CA LYS A 23 -5.58 -5.11 20.39
C LYS A 23 -6.63 -4.14 19.86
N THR A 24 -6.29 -3.41 18.81
CA THR A 24 -7.34 -2.89 17.92
C THR A 24 -7.83 -4.04 17.05
N ASN A 25 -9.09 -4.48 17.23
CA ASN A 25 -9.82 -5.30 16.26
C ASN A 25 -10.11 -4.44 15.01
N GLN A 26 -9.05 -4.02 14.33
CA GLN A 26 -9.12 -3.20 13.14
C GLN A 26 -8.90 -4.09 11.94
N ASN A 27 -9.80 -3.94 10.96
CA ASN A 27 -9.72 -4.60 9.68
C ASN A 27 -8.33 -4.36 9.06
N GLU A 28 -7.63 -5.43 8.68
CA GLU A 28 -6.30 -5.36 8.07
C GLU A 28 -6.27 -4.39 6.86
N GLN A 29 -7.35 -4.36 6.08
CA GLN A 29 -7.50 -3.49 4.93
C GLN A 29 -7.58 -2.01 5.32
N TYR A 30 -8.19 -1.70 6.47
CA TYR A 30 -8.21 -0.34 7.02
C TYR A 30 -6.79 0.10 7.38
N CYS A 31 -6.04 -0.73 8.10
CA CYS A 31 -4.67 -0.42 8.49
C CYS A 31 -3.76 -0.19 7.27
N LYS A 32 -3.86 -1.04 6.25
CA LYS A 32 -3.12 -0.87 4.98
C LYS A 32 -3.48 0.45 4.30
N SER A 33 -4.77 0.77 4.22
CA SER A 33 -5.24 2.02 3.59
C SER A 33 -4.76 3.26 4.34
N ALA A 34 -4.86 3.26 5.67
CA ALA A 34 -4.38 4.35 6.53
C ALA A 34 -2.87 4.56 6.38
N GLN A 35 -2.08 3.47 6.31
CA GLN A 35 -0.64 3.57 6.09
C GLN A 35 -0.27 4.18 4.74
N ILE A 36 -1.01 3.86 3.67
CA ILE A 36 -0.79 4.45 2.34
C ILE A 36 -1.03 5.96 2.38
N ILE A 37 -2.11 6.40 3.02
CA ILE A 37 -2.43 7.83 3.19
C ILE A 37 -1.35 8.53 4.02
N ALA A 38 -1.00 7.97 5.18
CA ALA A 38 0.01 8.56 6.07
C ALA A 38 1.38 8.72 5.39
N LYS A 39 1.76 7.77 4.52
CA LYS A 39 3.02 7.84 3.76
C LYS A 39 3.02 8.89 2.63
N SER A 40 1.84 9.38 2.25
CA SER A 40 1.60 10.30 1.14
C SER A 40 1.46 11.76 1.58
N VAL A 41 0.92 11.98 2.80
CA VAL A 41 0.61 13.30 3.35
C VAL A 41 1.86 14.03 3.89
N ASN A 42 2.02 15.29 3.49
CA ASN A 42 2.98 16.25 4.01
C ASN A 42 2.35 17.19 5.04
N GLU A 43 2.42 16.82 6.31
CA GLU A 43 1.87 17.57 7.44
C GLU A 43 2.55 18.92 7.70
N SER A 44 3.69 19.20 7.06
CA SER A 44 4.34 20.52 7.13
C SER A 44 3.65 21.59 6.27
N VAL A 45 2.65 21.22 5.47
CA VAL A 45 1.84 22.13 4.66
C VAL A 45 0.45 22.25 5.27
N ASN A 46 -0.03 23.47 5.51
CA ASN A 46 -1.41 23.66 5.96
C ASN A 46 -2.38 23.24 4.83
N PRO A 47 -3.34 22.32 5.08
CA PRO A 47 -4.30 21.87 4.08
C PRO A 47 -5.19 22.99 3.55
N CYS A 48 -5.46 24.04 4.33
CA CYS A 48 -6.26 25.18 3.90
C CYS A 48 -5.53 26.08 2.89
N ASP A 49 -4.20 26.07 2.89
CA ASP A 49 -3.38 26.88 1.99
C ASP A 49 -3.12 26.15 0.66
N ASN A 50 -2.79 24.85 0.73
CA ASN A 50 -2.59 24.02 -0.47
C ASN A 50 -2.83 22.54 -0.17
N PHE A 51 -4.08 22.11 -0.33
CA PHE A 51 -4.49 20.73 -0.07
C PHE A 51 -3.77 19.70 -0.95
N TYR A 52 -3.40 20.05 -2.18
CA TYR A 52 -2.66 19.14 -3.06
C TYR A 52 -1.25 18.85 -2.54
N ARG A 53 -0.54 19.89 -2.11
CA ARG A 53 0.79 19.74 -1.49
C ARG A 53 0.71 18.99 -0.17
N PHE A 54 -0.28 19.31 0.67
CA PHE A 54 -0.54 18.56 1.90
C PHE A 54 -0.80 17.09 1.62
N SER A 55 -1.64 16.73 0.65
CA SER A 55 -2.04 15.34 0.43
C SER A 55 -1.02 14.50 -0.37
N CYS A 56 -0.24 15.13 -1.26
CA CYS A 56 0.54 14.39 -2.26
C CYS A 56 2.05 14.65 -2.25
N ASP A 57 2.59 15.66 -1.56
CA ASP A 57 4.01 16.01 -1.72
C ASP A 57 4.96 14.87 -1.29
N LYS A 58 4.64 14.13 -0.21
CA LYS A 58 5.47 12.96 0.18
C LYS A 58 5.30 11.78 -0.76
N TRP A 59 4.14 11.62 -1.40
CA TRP A 59 3.95 10.59 -2.42
C TRP A 59 4.77 10.93 -3.66
N LYS A 60 4.67 12.18 -4.14
CA LYS A 60 5.38 12.70 -5.31
C LYS A 60 6.90 12.61 -5.15
N SER A 61 7.45 12.86 -3.96
CA SER A 61 8.89 12.74 -3.72
C SER A 61 9.41 11.30 -3.80
N LYS A 62 8.55 10.31 -3.63
CA LYS A 62 8.90 8.88 -3.69
C LYS A 62 8.58 8.23 -5.04
N HIS A 63 7.81 8.90 -5.90
CA HIS A 63 7.33 8.36 -7.17
C HIS A 63 7.73 9.31 -8.30
N THR A 64 8.97 9.19 -8.75
CA THR A 64 9.47 9.91 -9.92
C THR A 64 8.99 9.24 -11.21
N ILE A 65 8.78 10.04 -12.25
CA ILE A 65 8.40 9.54 -13.56
C ILE A 65 9.65 8.91 -14.20
N ALA A 66 9.57 7.61 -14.51
CA ALA A 66 10.64 6.90 -15.21
C ALA A 66 10.76 7.38 -16.67
N VAL A 67 11.94 7.19 -17.28
CA VAL A 67 12.27 7.73 -18.61
C VAL A 67 11.37 7.20 -19.74
N ASP A 68 10.83 6.00 -19.57
CA ASP A 68 9.91 5.32 -20.49
C ASP A 68 8.46 5.77 -20.32
N ARG A 69 8.18 6.70 -19.40
CA ARG A 69 6.83 7.10 -19.00
C ARG A 69 6.64 8.60 -19.08
N SER A 70 5.42 9.02 -19.39
CA SER A 70 5.03 10.43 -19.38
C SER A 70 4.42 10.87 -18.05
N ARG A 71 3.89 9.93 -17.25
CA ARG A 71 3.15 10.19 -16.00
C ARG A 71 3.26 8.99 -15.05
N VAL A 72 3.14 9.26 -13.75
CA VAL A 72 2.94 8.25 -12.72
C VAL A 72 1.82 8.70 -11.77
N ASN A 73 0.86 7.82 -11.53
CA ASN A 73 -0.23 8.02 -10.58
C ASN A 73 -0.78 6.66 -10.12
N LEU A 74 -1.80 6.67 -9.27
CA LEU A 74 -2.42 5.44 -8.77
C LEU A 74 -2.93 4.54 -9.90
N PHE A 75 -3.57 5.10 -10.93
CA PHE A 75 -4.12 4.32 -12.05
C PHE A 75 -3.02 3.65 -12.87
N THR A 76 -1.91 4.34 -13.13
CA THR A 76 -0.78 3.72 -13.85
C THR A 76 -0.20 2.57 -13.04
N MET A 77 -0.04 2.73 -11.72
CA MET A 77 0.47 1.65 -10.85
C MET A 77 -0.48 0.44 -10.81
N VAL A 78 -1.79 0.67 -10.79
CA VAL A 78 -2.78 -0.42 -10.87
C VAL A 78 -2.75 -1.10 -12.22
N ALA A 79 -2.62 -0.34 -13.32
CA ALA A 79 -2.49 -0.89 -14.66
C ALA A 79 -1.24 -1.75 -14.81
N ASP A 80 -0.09 -1.29 -14.28
CA ASP A 80 1.16 -2.08 -14.26
C ASP A 80 1.00 -3.40 -13.49
N ALA A 81 0.38 -3.33 -12.31
CA ALA A 81 0.12 -4.50 -11.50
C ALA A 81 -0.80 -5.49 -12.24
N MET A 82 -1.84 -4.99 -12.91
CA MET A 82 -2.76 -5.80 -13.71
C MET A 82 -2.06 -6.44 -14.91
N GLN A 83 -1.25 -5.67 -15.66
CA GLN A 83 -0.46 -6.17 -16.78
C GLN A 83 0.49 -7.29 -16.32
N THR A 84 1.12 -7.13 -15.15
CA THR A 84 1.98 -8.16 -14.55
C THR A 84 1.20 -9.46 -14.27
N GLN A 85 -0.04 -9.37 -13.77
CA GLN A 85 -0.87 -10.55 -13.57
C GLN A 85 -1.30 -11.20 -14.89
N ILE A 86 -1.65 -10.40 -15.90
CA ILE A 86 -2.02 -10.92 -17.23
C ILE A 86 -0.85 -11.71 -17.83
N ILE A 87 0.34 -11.12 -17.86
CA ILE A 87 1.57 -11.77 -18.36
C ILE A 87 1.85 -13.07 -17.59
N LYS A 88 1.70 -13.06 -16.26
CA LYS A 88 1.87 -14.25 -15.43
C LYS A 88 0.90 -15.37 -15.83
N VAL A 89 -0.36 -15.05 -16.11
CA VAL A 89 -1.34 -16.03 -16.56
C VAL A 89 -0.97 -16.56 -17.95
N LEU A 90 -0.61 -15.69 -18.89
CA LEU A 90 -0.22 -16.07 -20.25
C LEU A 90 0.98 -17.02 -20.26
N ASN A 91 1.99 -16.77 -19.40
CA ASN A 91 3.17 -17.63 -19.26
C ASN A 91 2.94 -18.92 -18.42
N SER A 92 1.79 -19.07 -17.76
CA SER A 92 1.53 -20.25 -16.92
C SER A 92 1.06 -21.46 -17.75
N THR A 93 1.14 -22.69 -17.26
CA THR A 93 0.53 -23.85 -17.96
C THR A 93 -1.00 -23.89 -17.86
N LEU A 94 -1.62 -22.91 -17.21
CA LEU A 94 -3.03 -22.93 -16.79
C LEU A 94 -3.97 -22.11 -17.69
N VAL A 95 -3.54 -21.74 -18.91
CA VAL A 95 -4.44 -21.05 -19.85
C VAL A 95 -5.57 -21.98 -20.26
N LYS A 96 -6.77 -21.60 -19.84
CA LYS A 96 -8.03 -22.28 -20.13
C LYS A 96 -8.88 -21.39 -21.00
N GLY A 97 -9.57 -22.00 -21.97
CA GLY A 97 -10.48 -21.31 -22.88
C GLY A 97 -9.81 -20.85 -24.17
N GLU A 98 -10.59 -20.86 -25.24
CA GLU A 98 -10.15 -20.55 -26.61
C GLU A 98 -9.64 -19.11 -26.75
N ALA A 99 -10.35 -18.14 -26.17
CA ALA A 99 -9.96 -16.73 -26.22
C ALA A 99 -8.59 -16.49 -25.56
N THR A 100 -8.35 -17.11 -24.40
CA THR A 100 -7.08 -17.00 -23.68
C THR A 100 -5.94 -17.71 -24.43
N ALA A 101 -6.22 -18.82 -25.12
CA ALA A 101 -5.24 -19.50 -25.96
C ALA A 101 -4.82 -18.65 -27.17
N LYS A 102 -5.79 -18.01 -27.85
CA LYS A 102 -5.50 -17.06 -28.93
C LYS A 102 -4.70 -15.85 -28.45
N LEU A 103 -5.04 -15.32 -27.27
CA LEU A 103 -4.30 -14.22 -26.64
C LEU A 103 -2.86 -14.62 -26.31
N ARG A 104 -2.63 -15.86 -25.85
CA ARG A 104 -1.27 -16.39 -25.66
C ARG A 104 -0.50 -16.44 -26.97
N THR A 105 -1.06 -17.03 -28.03
CA THR A 105 -0.37 -17.12 -29.32
C THR A 105 0.06 -15.74 -29.81
N LEU A 106 -0.83 -14.73 -29.72
CA LEU A 106 -0.48 -13.35 -30.05
C LEU A 106 0.63 -12.78 -29.15
N TYR A 107 0.63 -13.10 -27.87
CA TYR A 107 1.66 -12.67 -26.93
C TYR A 107 3.03 -13.30 -27.26
N ASP A 108 3.07 -14.60 -27.52
CA ASP A 108 4.30 -15.34 -27.85
C ASP A 108 4.92 -14.81 -29.16
N GLU A 109 4.11 -14.55 -30.18
CA GLU A 109 4.54 -13.94 -31.46
C GLU A 109 5.11 -12.52 -31.27
N CYS A 110 4.55 -11.73 -30.35
CA CYS A 110 5.01 -10.37 -30.06
C CYS A 110 6.32 -10.35 -29.28
N MET A 111 6.50 -11.33 -28.38
CA MET A 111 7.65 -11.41 -27.49
C MET A 111 8.82 -12.23 -28.08
N ASP A 112 8.61 -12.88 -29.23
CA ASP A 112 9.56 -13.79 -29.90
C ASP A 112 9.98 -14.95 -28.98
N ILE A 113 8.98 -15.61 -28.39
CA ILE A 113 9.11 -16.77 -27.47
C ILE A 113 8.53 -18.03 -28.11
#